data_AF-F9Q6W3-F1
#
_entry.id   AF-F9Q6W3-F1
#
_cell.length_a   1.000
_cell.length_b   1.000
_cell.length_c   1.000
_cell.angle_alpha   90.00
_cell.angle_beta   90.00
_cell.angle_gamma   90.00
#
_symmetry.space_group_name_H-M   'P 1'
#
loop_
_entity.id
_entity.type
_entity.pdbx_description
1 polymer ?
#
loop_
_entity_poly.entity_id
_entity_poly.type
_entity_poly.pdbx_seq_one_letter_code
_entity_poly.pdbx_strand_id
1 'polypeptide(L)' 'MTKHVELFNNTWNVRISDPGEEGAQSHFFETVYLILTAHLEETIRYEFVRRVEDQVKLSVTLRICRNYLNF' A
#
# COMPACT_ATOMS: atom_id res chain seq x y z
N MET A 1 12.03 -4.45 -22.10
CA MET A 1 12.40 -3.32 -21.21
C MET A 1 11.28 -3.18 -20.19
N THR A 2 11.53 -3.59 -18.95
CA THR A 2 10.54 -3.53 -17.87
C THR A 2 10.36 -2.09 -17.44
N LYS A 3 9.14 -1.55 -17.57
CA LYS A 3 8.82 -0.18 -17.15
C LYS A 3 8.02 -0.24 -15.86
N HIS A 4 8.51 0.41 -14.82
CA HIS A 4 7.81 0.57 -13.55
C HIS A 4 7.14 1.95 -13.52
N VAL A 5 5.88 1.98 -13.11
CA VAL A 5 5.12 3.21 -12.96
C VAL A 5 4.46 3.19 -11.58
N GLU A 6 4.82 4.13 -10.73
CA GLU A 6 4.08 4.38 -9.49
C GLU A 6 2.74 5.02 -9.86
N LEU A 7 1.65 4.31 -9.59
CA LEU A 7 0.29 4.77 -9.85
C LEU A 7 -0.29 5.50 -8.64
N PHE A 8 0.14 5.10 -7.44
CA PHE A 8 -0.26 5.69 -6.19
C PHE A 8 0.88 5.56 -5.18
N ASN A 9 1.22 6.65 -4.51
CA ASN A 9 2.22 6.67 -3.45
C ASN A 9 1.75 7.70 -2.42
N ASN A 10 1.28 7.23 -1.28
CA ASN A 10 0.77 8.09 -0.22
C ASN A 10 1.35 7.69 1.13
N THR A 11 1.62 8.69 1.97
CA THR A 11 2.14 8.54 3.32
C THR A 11 1.17 9.16 4.30
N TRP A 12 0.65 8.37 5.23
CA TRP A 12 -0.32 8.80 6.24
C TRP A 12 0.28 8.70 7.63
N ASN A 13 0.17 9.76 8.42
CA ASN A 13 0.44 9.70 9.85
C ASN A 13 -0.86 9.34 10.57
N VAL A 14 -0.95 8.11 11.05
CA VAL A 14 -2.15 7.58 11.70
C VAL A 14 -1.99 7.72 13.21
N ARG A 15 -2.91 8.45 13.85
CA ARG A 15 -2.99 8.55 15.31
C ARG A 15 -3.57 7.26 15.88
N ILE A 16 -2.84 6.62 16.78
CA ILE A 16 -3.33 5.53 17.60
C ILE A 16 -3.72 6.11 18.95
N SER A 17 -5.02 6.06 19.26
CA SER A 17 -5.51 6.32 20.60
C SER A 17 -5.36 5.04 21.42
N ASP A 18 -4.57 5.06 22.49
CA ASP A 18 -4.56 3.97 23.45
C ASP A 18 -5.95 3.85 24.11
N PRO A 19 -6.63 2.69 24.04
CA PRO A 19 -7.96 2.51 24.63
C PRO A 19 -7.96 2.53 26.17
N GLY A 20 -6.79 2.51 26.80
CA GLY A 20 -6.63 2.24 28.24
C GLY A 20 -6.46 3.46 29.13
N GLU A 21 -6.34 4.67 28.59
CA GLU A 21 -6.03 5.86 29.40
C GLU A 21 -6.90 7.05 28.97
N GLU A 22 -8.08 7.15 29.57
CA GLU A 22 -8.90 8.37 29.52
C GLU A 22 -8.11 9.54 30.11
N GLY A 23 -7.39 10.29 29.27
CA GLY A 23 -6.67 11.50 29.66
C GLY A 23 -5.20 11.59 29.23
N ALA A 24 -4.62 10.58 28.57
CA ALA A 24 -3.24 10.67 28.09
C ALA A 24 -3.09 11.68 26.95
N GLN A 25 -2.26 12.73 27.14
CA GLN A 25 -1.86 13.67 26.09
C GLN A 25 -0.87 13.07 25.07
N SER A 26 -0.36 11.87 25.34
CA SER A 26 0.53 11.16 24.42
C SER A 26 -0.29 10.56 23.29
N HIS A 27 -0.14 11.10 22.09
CA HIS A 27 -0.70 10.52 20.88
C HIS A 27 0.42 9.74 20.21
N PHE A 28 0.33 8.41 20.22
CA PHE A 28 1.23 7.59 19.42
C PHE A 28 0.81 7.74 17.96
N PHE A 29 1.75 8.08 17.09
CA PHE A 29 1.49 8.16 15.65
C PHE A 29 2.35 7.11 14.95
N GLU A 30 1.74 6.39 14.02
CA GLU A 30 2.45 5.50 13.09
C GLU A 30 2.40 6.07 11.68
N THR A 31 3.53 6.00 11.00
CA THR A 31 3.67 6.37 9.60
C THR A 31 3.28 5.17 8.73
N VAL A 32 2.21 5.31 7.95
CA VAL A 32 1.70 4.28 7.06
C VAL A 32 2.00 4.67 5.62
N TYR A 33 2.68 3.79 4.89
CA TYR A 33 2.97 3.97 3.48
C TYR A 33 2.05 3.08 2.65
N LEU A 34 1.40 3.65 1.64
CA LEU A 34 0.52 2.94 0.71
C LEU A 34 1.04 3.18 -0.71
N ILE A 35 1.51 2.12 -1.35
CA ILE A 35 2.17 2.19 -2.65
C ILE A 35 1.48 1.23 -3.60
N LEU A 36 1.08 1.72 -4.79
CA LEU A 36 0.62 0.91 -5.91
C LEU A 36 1.56 1.12 -7.10
N THR A 37 2.19 0.04 -7.54
CA THR A 37 3.13 0.04 -8.66
C THR A 37 2.60 -0.83 -9.79
N ALA A 38 2.59 -0.29 -11.00
CA ALA A 38 2.38 -1.05 -12.22
C ALA A 38 3.73 -1.46 -12.83
N HIS A 39 3.87 -2.75 -13.07
CA HIS A 39 5.00 -3.37 -13.76
C HIS A 39 4.55 -3.69 -15.18
N LEU A 40 5.02 -2.90 -16.15
CA LEU A 40 4.68 -3.01 -17.56
C LEU A 40 5.75 -3.87 -18.26
N GLU A 41 5.44 -5.14 -18.42
CA GLU A 41 6.24 -6.15 -19.13
C GLU A 41 5.40 -6.74 -20.29
N GLU A 42 5.58 -8.01 -20.65
CA GLU A 42 4.70 -8.73 -21.59
C GLU A 42 3.25 -8.86 -21.07
N THR A 43 3.10 -8.90 -19.74
CA THR A 43 1.81 -8.81 -19.05
C THR A 43 1.87 -7.72 -18.00
N ILE A 44 0.76 -7.01 -17.79
CA ILE A 44 0.69 -5.97 -16.77
C ILE A 44 0.50 -6.65 -15.41
N ARG A 45 1.42 -6.38 -14.49
CA ARG A 45 1.34 -6.80 -13.07
C ARG A 45 1.19 -5.55 -12.21
N TYR A 46 0.22 -5.57 -11.31
CA TYR A 46 0.06 -4.53 -10.29
C TYR A 46 0.53 -5.07 -8.95
N GLU A 47 1.23 -4.23 -8.20
CA GLU A 47 1.72 -4.54 -6.87
C GLU A 47 1.24 -3.46 -5.90
N PHE A 48 0.46 -3.87 -4.92
CA PHE A 48 0.01 -3.02 -3.83
C PHE A 48 0.73 -3.39 -2.53
N VAL A 49 1.41 -2.42 -1.94
CA VAL A 49 2.17 -2.60 -0.69
C VAL A 49 1.68 -1.60 0.35
N ARG A 50 1.36 -2.10 1.55
CA ARG A 50 1.17 -1.30 2.76
C ARG A 50 2.31 -1.56 3.73
N ARG A 51 2.97 -0.49 4.17
CA ARG A 51 3.97 -0.52 5.23
C ARG A 51 3.51 0.32 6.41
N VAL A 52 3.93 -0.06 7.60
CA VAL A 52 3.79 0.71 8.84
C VAL A 52 5.19 0.85 9.40
N GLU A 53 5.70 2.07 9.45
CA GLU A 53 7.11 2.36 9.64
C GLU A 53 7.95 1.52 8.65
N ASP A 54 8.91 0.75 9.15
CA ASP A 54 9.78 -0.11 8.34
C ASP A 54 9.18 -1.49 8.05
N GLN A 55 7.96 -1.79 8.52
CA GLN A 55 7.37 -3.12 8.43
C GLN A 55 6.34 -3.23 7.30
N VAL A 56 6.55 -4.16 6.36
CA VAL A 56 5.53 -4.54 5.37
C VAL A 56 4.41 -5.30 6.08
N LYS A 57 3.21 -4.70 6.11
CA LYS A 57 2.01 -5.33 6.71
C LYS A 57 1.14 -6.05 5.68
N LEU A 58 1.17 -5.59 4.43
CA LEU A 58 0.43 -6.21 3.32
C LEU A 58 1.23 -6.03 2.04
N SER A 59 1.33 -7.10 1.25
CA SER A 59 1.80 -7.07 -0.13
C SER A 59 0.90 -7.96 -0.97
N VAL A 60 0.26 -7.38 -1.98
CA VAL A 60 -0.65 -8.08 -2.88
C VAL A 60 -0.20 -7.82 -4.31
N THR A 61 -0.05 -8.90 -5.07
CA THR A 61 0.25 -8.84 -6.51
C THR A 61 -0.96 -9.31 -7.30
N LEU A 62 -1.42 -8.47 -8.22
CA LEU A 62 -2.53 -8.74 -9.12
C LEU A 62 -2.01 -8.83 -10.55
N ARG A 63 -2.44 -9.86 -11.29
CA ARG A 63 -2.18 -10.01 -12.72
C ARG A 63 -3.52 -10.09 -13.44
N ILE A 64 -3.74 -9.19 -14.39
CA ILE A 64 -4.93 -9.26 -15.24
C ILE A 64 -4.65 -10.31 -16.33
N CYS A 65 -5.34 -11.45 -16.26
CA CYS A 65 -5.33 -12.43 -17.33
C CYS A 65 -6.35 -12.01 -18.41
N ARG A 66 -5.93 -12.04 -19.68
CA ARG A 66 -6.70 -11.59 -20.86
C ARG A 66 -8.10 -12.21 -21.02
N ASN A 67 -8.39 -13.32 -20.34
CA ASN A 67 -9.65 -14.08 -20.52
C ASN A 67 -10.89 -13.48 -19.81
N TYR A 68 -10.79 -12.32 -19.15
CA TYR A 68 -11.92 -11.68 -18.45
C TYR A 68 -12.44 -10.39 -19.10
N LEU A 69 -11.93 -10.03 -20.28
CA LEU A 69 -12.40 -8.87 -21.03
C LEU A 69 -13.09 -9.35 -22.32
N ASN A 70 -14.30 -9.88 -22.18
CA ASN A 70 -15.24 -9.93 -23.29
C ASN A 70 -15.98 -8.59 -23.30
N PHE A 71 -15.67 -7.73 -24.27
CA PHE A 71 -16.48 -6.56 -24.62
C PHE A 71 -17.52 -6.96 -25.67
#